data_AF-A0A2V5JBR6-F1
#
_entry.id   AF-A0A2V5JBR6-F1
#
_cell.length_a   1.000
_cell.length_b   1.000
_cell.length_c   1.000
_cell.angle_alpha   90.00
_cell.angle_beta   90.00
_cell.angle_gamma   90.00
#
_symmetry.space_group_name_H-M   'P 1'
#
loop_
_entity.id
_entity.type
_entity.pdbx_description
1 polymer ?
#
loop_
_entity_poly.entity_id
_entity_poly.type
_entity_poly.pdbx_seq_one_letter_code
_entity_poly.pdbx_strand_id
1 'polypeptide(L)'
;TATGDWAEPWDPANPADVEACTRKIEFAISWFADPIYHGKYPDSMVQQLGDRLPAWTAEDRALVHGSNDFYGMNHYCANYIRAKTGAPDPTDTAGNLEILLQNKAGEWIGPETQSAWLRPCALGFRKLLKWLSDRYGQPKIYVTENGTSLKGENDLPVDQLLRDEFRVQYFRDYIAAMADAYTLDGVDVRAYMAWSLMDNFEWAEGYETRFGVTYVDYENGQKRLPKESAKQIGKIFEQYIEKE
;
A
#
# COMPACT_ATOMS: atom_id res chain seq x y z
N THR A 1 -4.55 1.79 -11.41
CA THR A 1 -3.85 2.02 -10.14
C THR A 1 -3.02 0.79 -9.84
N ALA A 2 -1.94 0.92 -9.07
CA ALA A 2 -1.08 -0.19 -8.65
C ALA A 2 -1.04 -0.24 -7.12
N THR A 3 -1.31 -1.43 -6.57
CA THR A 3 -1.21 -1.67 -5.13
C THR A 3 0.20 -2.12 -4.77
N GLY A 4 0.77 -1.54 -3.73
CA GLY A 4 2.08 -1.95 -3.26
C GLY A 4 2.36 -1.53 -1.83
N ASP A 5 2.85 -2.48 -1.04
CA ASP A 5 3.33 -2.25 0.32
C ASP A 5 4.85 -2.11 0.37
N TRP A 6 5.35 -1.38 1.34
CA TRP A 6 6.80 -1.20 1.50
C TRP A 6 7.48 -2.49 1.99
N ALA A 7 8.77 -2.63 1.70
CA ALA A 7 9.57 -3.78 2.08
C ALA A 7 10.76 -3.36 2.95
N GLU A 8 10.84 -3.91 4.15
CA GLU A 8 12.00 -3.80 5.05
C GLU A 8 12.73 -5.15 5.12
N PRO A 9 14.05 -5.21 5.30
CA PRO A 9 14.76 -6.48 5.39
C PRO A 9 14.45 -7.16 6.73
N TRP A 10 14.25 -8.48 6.71
CA TRP A 10 14.04 -9.27 7.93
C TRP A 10 15.26 -9.25 8.86
N ASP A 11 16.46 -9.33 8.28
CA ASP A 11 17.73 -9.04 8.94
C ASP A 11 18.49 -7.96 8.15
N PRO A 12 18.56 -6.71 8.62
CA PRO A 12 19.26 -5.64 7.89
C PRO A 12 20.78 -5.88 7.77
N ALA A 13 21.36 -6.79 8.56
CA ALA A 13 22.77 -7.18 8.44
C ALA A 13 23.00 -8.27 7.37
N ASN A 14 21.93 -8.86 6.82
CA ASN A 14 22.01 -9.87 5.77
C ASN A 14 21.76 -9.23 4.38
N PRO A 15 22.78 -9.11 3.51
CA PRO A 15 22.62 -8.50 2.20
C PRO A 15 21.55 -9.17 1.33
N ALA A 16 21.35 -10.49 1.48
CA ALA A 16 20.33 -11.20 0.71
C ALA A 16 18.90 -10.73 1.04
N ASP A 17 18.63 -10.40 2.31
CA ASP A 17 17.33 -9.88 2.73
C ASP A 17 17.11 -8.46 2.20
N VAL A 18 18.17 -7.64 2.16
CA VAL A 18 18.14 -6.30 1.56
C VAL A 18 17.85 -6.36 0.06
N GLU A 19 18.52 -7.25 -0.67
CA GLU A 19 18.25 -7.47 -2.10
C GLU A 19 16.83 -8.01 -2.34
N ALA A 20 16.35 -8.88 -1.45
CA ALA A 20 14.99 -9.43 -1.53
C ALA A 20 13.90 -8.35 -1.36
N CYS A 21 14.15 -7.27 -0.61
CA CYS A 21 13.21 -6.14 -0.54
C CYS A 21 12.96 -5.50 -1.91
N THR A 22 14.02 -5.29 -2.70
CA THR A 22 13.89 -4.75 -4.06
C THR A 22 13.11 -5.72 -4.93
N ARG A 23 13.44 -7.02 -4.86
CA ARG A 23 12.73 -8.05 -5.63
C ARG A 23 11.25 -8.16 -5.26
N LYS A 24 10.88 -8.01 -3.98
CA LYS A 24 9.47 -7.92 -3.55
C LYS A 24 8.75 -6.78 -4.27
N ILE A 25 9.34 -5.58 -4.26
CA ILE A 25 8.75 -4.42 -4.91
C ILE A 25 8.67 -4.65 -6.43
N GLU A 26 9.68 -5.29 -7.02
CA GLU A 26 9.67 -5.58 -8.45
C GLU A 26 8.52 -6.52 -8.85
N PHE A 27 8.31 -7.60 -8.10
CA PHE A 27 7.24 -8.58 -8.36
C PHE A 27 5.85 -8.04 -8.03
N ALA A 28 5.72 -7.13 -7.06
CA ALA A 28 4.43 -6.56 -6.66
C ALA A 28 4.00 -5.35 -7.50
N ILE A 29 4.96 -4.48 -7.85
CA ILE A 29 4.70 -3.16 -8.45
C ILE A 29 5.34 -3.05 -9.83
N SER A 30 6.65 -3.25 -9.91
CA SER A 30 7.40 -3.01 -11.14
C SER A 30 7.04 -3.96 -12.27
N TRP A 31 6.43 -5.11 -11.96
CA TRP A 31 5.80 -5.99 -12.94
C TRP A 31 4.92 -5.20 -13.91
N PHE A 32 4.11 -4.28 -13.40
CA PHE A 32 3.22 -3.45 -14.21
C PHE A 32 3.82 -2.08 -14.52
N ALA A 33 4.54 -1.48 -13.57
CA ALA A 33 5.05 -0.13 -13.74
C ALA A 33 6.27 -0.05 -14.68
N ASP A 34 7.22 -0.99 -14.64
CA ASP A 34 8.40 -0.92 -15.52
C ASP A 34 8.04 -1.04 -17.01
N PRO A 35 7.10 -1.88 -17.46
CA PRO A 35 6.66 -1.84 -18.85
C PRO A 35 6.12 -0.47 -19.28
N ILE A 36 5.42 0.23 -18.38
CA ILE A 36 4.86 1.55 -18.66
C ILE A 36 5.94 2.63 -18.69
N TYR A 37 6.88 2.63 -17.75
CA TYR A 37 7.86 3.73 -17.62
C TYR A 37 9.20 3.47 -18.32
N HIS A 38 9.61 2.20 -18.42
CA HIS A 38 10.90 1.78 -18.98
C HIS A 38 10.77 0.85 -20.19
N GLY A 39 9.54 0.43 -20.55
CA GLY A 39 9.28 -0.37 -21.76
C GLY A 39 9.67 -1.84 -21.67
N LYS A 40 9.99 -2.35 -20.47
CA LYS A 40 10.36 -3.76 -20.24
C LYS A 40 9.91 -4.24 -18.86
N TYR A 41 9.86 -5.56 -18.67
CA TYR A 41 9.71 -6.15 -17.33
C TYR A 41 10.99 -5.99 -16.49
N PRO A 42 10.89 -6.07 -15.15
CA PRO A 42 12.06 -6.15 -14.28
C PRO A 42 12.94 -7.35 -14.61
N ASP A 43 14.26 -7.18 -14.57
CA ASP A 43 15.21 -8.24 -14.94
C ASP A 43 15.12 -9.44 -13.98
N SER A 44 14.78 -9.21 -12.71
CA SER A 44 14.55 -10.27 -11.72
C SER A 44 13.37 -11.18 -12.06
N MET A 45 12.29 -10.62 -12.62
CA MET A 45 11.13 -11.38 -13.05
C MET A 45 11.44 -12.20 -14.29
N VAL A 46 12.14 -11.62 -15.26
CA VAL A 46 12.59 -12.34 -16.47
C VAL A 46 13.47 -13.52 -16.08
N GLN A 47 14.40 -13.32 -15.14
CA GLN A 47 15.29 -14.36 -14.65
C GLN A 47 14.53 -15.52 -13.95
N GLN A 48 13.54 -15.21 -13.11
CA GLN A 48 12.81 -16.24 -12.36
C GLN A 48 11.72 -16.95 -13.18
N LEU A 49 11.02 -16.23 -14.05
CA LEU A 49 9.82 -16.75 -14.73
C LEU A 49 10.14 -17.37 -16.10
N GLY A 50 11.19 -16.89 -16.78
CA GLY A 50 11.56 -17.34 -18.11
C GLY A 50 10.37 -17.29 -19.08
N ASP A 51 10.14 -18.39 -19.80
CA ASP A 51 9.09 -18.50 -20.83
C ASP A 51 7.65 -18.37 -20.29
N ARG A 52 7.44 -18.43 -18.97
CA ARG A 52 6.12 -18.16 -18.36
C ARG A 52 5.76 -16.68 -18.38
N LEU A 53 6.75 -15.79 -18.50
CA LEU A 53 6.55 -14.36 -18.66
C LEU A 53 6.57 -14.03 -20.16
N PRO A 54 5.43 -13.64 -20.75
CA PRO A 54 5.36 -13.39 -22.20
C PRO A 54 6.37 -12.34 -22.64
N ALA A 55 7.07 -12.57 -23.74
CA ALA A 55 7.93 -11.55 -24.31
C ALA A 55 7.11 -10.43 -24.94
N TRP A 56 7.46 -9.18 -24.65
CA TRP A 56 6.83 -8.04 -25.30
C TRP A 56 7.15 -8.01 -26.80
N THR A 57 6.13 -7.89 -27.66
CA THR A 57 6.34 -7.56 -29.07
C THR A 57 6.68 -6.07 -29.22
N ALA A 58 7.11 -5.66 -30.41
CA ALA A 58 7.33 -4.23 -30.69
C ALA A 58 6.00 -3.44 -30.67
N GLU A 59 4.91 -4.06 -31.10
CA GLU A 59 3.57 -3.46 -31.11
C GLU A 59 3.06 -3.26 -29.68
N ASP A 60 3.16 -4.29 -28.82
CA ASP A 60 2.73 -4.18 -27.43
C ASP A 60 3.53 -3.11 -26.66
N ARG A 61 4.85 -3.05 -26.87
CA ARG A 61 5.68 -1.99 -26.25
C ARG A 61 5.25 -0.61 -26.69
N ALA A 62 4.90 -0.42 -27.97
CA ALA A 62 4.46 0.87 -28.48
C ALA A 62 3.12 1.32 -27.86
N LEU A 63 2.27 0.37 -27.44
CA LEU A 63 1.02 0.66 -26.74
C LEU A 63 1.22 0.96 -25.25
N VAL A 64 2.11 0.23 -24.58
CA VAL A 64 2.25 0.27 -23.12
C VAL A 64 3.27 1.30 -22.65
N HIS A 65 4.39 1.46 -23.34
CA HIS A 65 5.45 2.37 -22.91
C HIS A 65 5.00 3.83 -23.06
N GLY A 66 5.06 4.58 -21.95
CA GLY A 66 4.60 5.96 -21.85
C GLY A 66 3.10 6.12 -21.66
N SER A 67 2.36 5.05 -21.34
CA SER A 67 0.88 5.06 -21.27
C SER A 67 0.27 5.65 -19.98
N ASN A 68 1.09 6.12 -19.03
CA ASN A 68 0.61 6.80 -17.82
C ASN A 68 0.84 8.32 -17.89
N ASP A 69 -0.24 9.09 -17.78
CA ASP A 69 -0.18 10.53 -17.52
C ASP A 69 0.08 10.85 -16.03
N PHE A 70 -0.25 9.90 -15.15
CA PHE A 70 0.01 9.95 -13.71
C PHE A 70 0.14 8.54 -13.15
N TYR A 71 0.78 8.40 -11.99
CA TYR A 71 0.88 7.16 -11.25
C TYR A 71 -0.25 7.07 -10.21
N GLY A 72 -1.19 6.14 -10.39
CA GLY A 72 -2.21 5.84 -9.38
C GLY A 72 -1.71 4.78 -8.38
N MET A 73 -1.62 5.13 -7.10
CA MET A 73 -1.05 4.30 -6.03
C MET A 73 -2.09 3.91 -5.00
N ASN A 74 -2.24 2.61 -4.76
CA ASN A 74 -2.91 2.08 -3.58
C ASN A 74 -1.84 1.61 -2.60
N HIS A 75 -1.95 1.97 -1.33
CA HIS A 75 -0.95 1.61 -0.32
C HIS A 75 -1.57 1.45 1.06
N TYR A 76 -1.11 0.47 1.83
CA TYR A 76 -1.75 0.10 3.09
C TYR A 76 -0.76 -0.18 4.20
N CYS A 77 0.32 -0.93 3.96
CA CYS A 77 1.22 -1.40 5.01
C CYS A 77 2.68 -1.54 4.55
N ALA A 78 3.48 -2.21 5.38
CA ALA A 78 4.83 -2.68 5.05
C ALA A 78 5.00 -4.14 5.51
N ASN A 79 6.04 -4.80 5.00
CA ASN A 79 6.40 -6.16 5.41
C ASN A 79 7.91 -6.29 5.62
N TYR A 80 8.30 -7.21 6.51
CA TYR A 80 9.67 -7.70 6.57
C TYR A 80 9.88 -8.80 5.52
N ILE A 81 10.99 -8.73 4.80
CA ILE A 81 11.29 -9.64 3.70
C ILE A 81 12.53 -10.46 4.04
N ARG A 82 12.39 -11.78 3.98
CA ARG A 82 13.51 -12.71 4.12
C ARG A 82 13.75 -13.42 2.79
N ALA A 83 15.00 -13.47 2.34
CA ALA A 83 15.38 -14.20 1.16
C ALA A 83 15.25 -15.71 1.39
N LYS A 84 14.67 -16.43 0.43
CA LYS A 84 14.76 -17.89 0.41
C LYS A 84 16.05 -18.30 -0.30
N THR A 85 16.62 -19.42 0.15
CA THR A 85 17.76 -20.06 -0.51
C THR A 85 17.29 -21.14 -1.48
N GLY A 86 18.03 -21.35 -2.56
CA GLY A 86 17.74 -22.39 -3.55
C GLY A 86 16.87 -21.91 -4.70
N ALA A 87 16.49 -22.85 -5.59
CA ALA A 87 15.69 -22.55 -6.76
C ALA A 87 14.25 -22.12 -6.35
N PRO A 88 13.66 -21.11 -7.01
CA PRO A 88 12.26 -20.75 -6.79
C PRO A 88 11.34 -21.94 -7.08
N ASP A 89 10.29 -22.10 -6.26
CA ASP A 89 9.22 -23.05 -6.54
C ASP A 89 8.51 -22.65 -7.85
N PRO A 90 8.13 -23.60 -8.73
CA PRO A 90 7.39 -23.27 -9.95
C PRO A 90 6.09 -22.49 -9.71
N THR A 91 5.50 -22.59 -8.53
CA THR A 91 4.28 -21.86 -8.12
C THR A 91 4.56 -20.54 -7.41
N ASP A 92 5.83 -20.17 -7.20
CA ASP A 92 6.21 -18.93 -6.54
C ASP A 92 5.82 -17.70 -7.38
N THR A 93 5.08 -16.80 -6.77
CA THR A 93 4.64 -15.52 -7.35
C THR A 93 5.24 -14.30 -6.62
N ALA A 94 6.01 -14.52 -5.55
CA ALA A 94 6.48 -13.46 -4.65
C ALA A 94 7.93 -13.04 -4.92
N GLY A 95 8.66 -13.77 -5.76
CA GLY A 95 10.08 -13.52 -6.03
C GLY A 95 11.00 -14.31 -5.10
N ASN A 96 10.68 -15.58 -4.81
CA ASN A 96 11.50 -16.49 -4.00
C ASN A 96 11.95 -15.87 -2.66
N LEU A 97 10.96 -15.43 -1.90
CA LEU A 97 11.14 -14.75 -0.61
C LEU A 97 10.00 -15.12 0.35
N GLU A 98 10.17 -14.76 1.61
CA GLU A 98 9.14 -14.83 2.63
C GLU A 98 8.70 -13.41 3.00
N ILE A 99 7.38 -13.22 3.07
CA ILE A 99 6.75 -11.98 3.51
C ILE A 99 6.32 -12.19 4.96
N LEU A 100 6.90 -11.42 5.87
CA LEU A 100 6.79 -11.60 7.32
C LEU A 100 6.28 -10.31 7.98
N LEU A 101 5.62 -10.49 9.12
CA LEU A 101 5.13 -9.37 9.94
C LEU A 101 6.09 -9.03 11.10
N GLN A 102 7.05 -9.91 11.39
CA GLN A 102 8.10 -9.72 12.39
C GLN A 102 9.48 -9.86 11.77
N ASN A 103 10.43 -9.05 12.24
CA ASN A 103 11.84 -9.16 11.86
C ASN A 103 12.57 -10.22 12.69
N LYS A 104 13.88 -10.36 12.49
CA LYS A 104 14.74 -11.30 13.24
C LYS A 104 14.75 -11.06 14.75
N ALA A 105 14.55 -9.82 15.19
CA ALA A 105 14.48 -9.45 16.60
C ALA A 105 13.08 -9.66 17.22
N GLY A 106 12.09 -10.10 16.44
CA GLY A 106 10.71 -10.28 16.90
C GLY A 106 9.88 -9.00 16.91
N GLU A 107 10.38 -7.91 16.34
CA GLU A 107 9.67 -6.62 16.27
C GLU A 107 8.63 -6.67 15.16
N TRP A 108 7.41 -6.26 15.48
CA TRP A 108 6.31 -6.18 14.50
C TRP A 108 6.44 -4.94 13.63
N ILE A 109 5.98 -5.03 12.38
CA ILE A 109 5.84 -3.84 11.49
C ILE A 109 4.96 -2.76 12.14
N GLY A 110 3.87 -3.19 12.77
CA GLY A 110 2.86 -2.31 13.33
C GLY A 110 1.76 -3.08 14.07
N PRO A 111 0.81 -2.35 14.67
CA PRO A 111 -0.28 -2.95 15.43
C PRO A 111 -1.19 -3.81 14.54
N GLU A 112 -1.88 -4.77 15.16
CA GLU A 112 -2.81 -5.65 14.44
C GLU A 112 -4.06 -4.93 13.98
N THR A 113 -4.64 -5.41 12.89
CA THR A 113 -5.93 -4.97 12.36
C THR A 113 -6.84 -6.19 12.15
N GLN A 114 -8.05 -5.99 11.61
CA GLN A 114 -8.90 -7.13 11.24
C GLN A 114 -8.28 -7.92 10.08
N SER A 115 -7.62 -7.21 9.17
CA SER A 115 -6.98 -7.78 8.00
C SER A 115 -5.59 -8.31 8.37
N ALA A 116 -5.40 -9.63 8.33
CA ALA A 116 -4.16 -10.27 8.78
C ALA A 116 -2.90 -9.77 8.03
N TRP A 117 -3.07 -9.32 6.79
CA TRP A 117 -2.00 -8.79 5.93
C TRP A 117 -1.66 -7.31 6.22
N LEU A 118 -2.52 -6.57 6.91
CA LEU A 118 -2.38 -5.12 7.10
C LEU A 118 -1.88 -4.81 8.51
N ARG A 119 -0.64 -4.28 8.58
CA ARG A 119 -0.05 -3.66 9.77
C ARG A 119 0.33 -2.21 9.46
N PRO A 120 -0.28 -1.20 10.11
CA PRO A 120 0.02 0.20 9.83
C PRO A 120 1.52 0.52 9.97
N CYS A 121 2.07 1.21 8.98
CA CYS A 121 3.47 1.66 8.90
C CYS A 121 3.58 2.92 8.02
N ALA A 122 3.30 4.09 8.59
CA ALA A 122 3.32 5.36 7.86
C ALA A 122 4.71 5.72 7.29
N LEU A 123 5.80 5.31 7.97
CA LEU A 123 7.15 5.49 7.44
C LEU A 123 7.37 4.69 6.15
N GLY A 124 6.81 3.47 6.07
CA GLY A 124 6.83 2.66 4.85
C GLY A 124 6.13 3.35 3.68
N PHE A 125 5.03 4.05 3.94
CA PHE A 125 4.33 4.85 2.93
C PHE A 125 5.21 5.95 2.33
N ARG A 126 5.86 6.76 3.18
CA ARG A 126 6.81 7.79 2.75
C ARG A 126 7.96 7.20 1.94
N LYS A 127 8.57 6.12 2.43
CA LYS A 127 9.68 5.44 1.74
C LYS A 127 9.26 4.92 0.36
N LEU A 128 8.07 4.34 0.24
CA LEU A 128 7.57 3.83 -1.04
C LEU A 128 7.24 4.97 -2.02
N LEU A 129 6.60 6.04 -1.56
CA LEU A 129 6.36 7.24 -2.38
C LEU A 129 7.68 7.78 -2.96
N LYS A 130 8.71 7.91 -2.12
CA LYS A 130 10.04 8.32 -2.57
C LYS A 130 10.64 7.35 -3.58
N TRP A 131 10.59 6.05 -3.29
CA TRP A 131 11.14 5.02 -4.17
C TRP A 131 10.49 5.04 -5.57
N LEU A 132 9.16 5.17 -5.63
CA LEU A 132 8.42 5.29 -6.88
C LEU A 132 8.80 6.56 -7.64
N SER A 133 8.92 7.68 -6.93
CA SER A 133 9.34 8.95 -7.50
C SER A 133 10.73 8.87 -8.12
N ASP A 134 11.70 8.34 -7.37
CA ASP A 134 13.08 8.23 -7.82
C ASP A 134 13.23 7.25 -9.00
N ARG A 135 12.50 6.11 -9.01
CA ARG A 135 12.58 5.10 -10.07
C ARG A 135 11.96 5.56 -11.40
N TYR A 136 10.86 6.29 -11.32
CA TYR A 136 10.02 6.60 -12.49
C TYR A 136 10.11 8.05 -12.96
N GLY A 137 11.12 8.80 -12.49
CA GLY A 137 11.41 10.15 -12.98
C GLY A 137 10.42 11.20 -12.47
N GLN A 138 10.08 11.14 -11.19
CA GLN A 138 9.18 12.08 -10.50
C GLN A 138 7.81 12.24 -11.19
N PRO A 139 7.07 11.14 -11.44
CA PRO A 139 5.73 11.24 -12.00
C PRO A 139 4.79 11.94 -11.02
N LYS A 140 3.70 12.50 -11.55
CA LYS A 140 2.56 12.92 -10.72
C LYS A 140 1.98 11.68 -10.03
N ILE A 141 1.91 11.67 -8.71
CA ILE A 141 1.35 10.55 -7.94
C ILE A 141 -0.03 10.93 -7.40
N TYR A 142 -1.00 10.04 -7.62
CA TYR A 142 -2.33 10.11 -7.01
C TYR A 142 -2.44 8.91 -6.07
N VAL A 143 -2.56 9.16 -4.77
CA VAL A 143 -2.79 8.10 -3.79
C VAL A 143 -4.27 7.76 -3.85
N THR A 144 -4.61 6.76 -4.64
CA THR A 144 -5.98 6.39 -5.01
C THR A 144 -6.69 5.55 -3.96
N GLU A 145 -5.94 4.86 -3.10
CA GLU A 145 -6.47 4.22 -1.90
C GLU A 145 -5.44 4.20 -0.76
N ASN A 146 -5.88 4.56 0.43
CA ASN A 146 -5.16 4.35 1.68
C ASN A 146 -6.16 4.29 2.86
N GLY A 147 -6.01 3.34 3.76
CA GLY A 147 -6.93 3.16 4.88
C GLY A 147 -6.63 1.94 5.73
N THR A 148 -7.45 1.68 6.74
CA THR A 148 -7.25 0.54 7.64
C THR A 148 -8.55 -0.04 8.16
N SER A 149 -8.53 -1.34 8.44
CA SER A 149 -9.51 -1.99 9.30
C SER A 149 -9.13 -1.88 10.79
N LEU A 150 -10.09 -2.10 11.67
CA LEU A 150 -9.90 -2.18 13.12
C LEU A 150 -10.27 -3.58 13.60
N LYS A 151 -9.37 -4.24 14.32
CA LYS A 151 -9.59 -5.59 14.83
C LYS A 151 -10.79 -5.63 15.79
N GLY A 152 -11.74 -6.53 15.54
CA GLY A 152 -12.93 -6.71 16.38
C GLY A 152 -13.95 -5.57 16.30
N GLU A 153 -13.89 -4.72 15.25
CA GLU A 153 -14.77 -3.55 15.14
C GLU A 153 -16.26 -3.93 15.11
N ASN A 154 -16.63 -5.09 14.57
CA ASN A 154 -18.02 -5.58 14.56
C ASN A 154 -18.58 -5.92 15.94
N ASP A 155 -17.72 -6.23 16.90
CA ASP A 155 -18.14 -6.63 18.24
C ASP A 155 -18.37 -5.41 19.16
N LEU A 156 -18.05 -4.22 18.67
CA LEU A 156 -18.19 -2.97 19.41
C LEU A 156 -19.64 -2.47 19.37
N PRO A 157 -20.15 -1.93 20.49
CA PRO A 157 -21.34 -1.09 20.49
C PRO A 157 -21.19 0.08 19.51
N VAL A 158 -22.29 0.49 18.85
CA VAL A 158 -22.26 1.54 17.82
C VAL A 158 -21.65 2.84 18.33
N ASP A 159 -21.91 3.25 19.58
CA ASP A 159 -21.33 4.47 20.16
C ASP A 159 -19.81 4.42 20.33
N GLN A 160 -19.23 3.22 20.49
CA GLN A 160 -17.79 3.00 20.55
C GLN A 160 -17.19 2.85 19.16
N LEU A 161 -17.86 2.12 18.25
CA LEU A 161 -17.46 1.97 16.86
C LEU A 161 -17.34 3.33 16.16
N LEU A 162 -18.26 4.26 16.44
CA LEU A 162 -18.23 5.60 15.88
C LEU A 162 -17.07 6.47 16.40
N ARG A 163 -16.36 6.05 17.47
CA ARG A 163 -15.18 6.73 18.04
C ARG A 163 -13.90 5.97 17.68
N ASP A 164 -13.67 5.79 16.38
CA ASP A 164 -12.60 4.97 15.82
C ASP A 164 -11.21 5.63 15.84
N GLU A 165 -10.70 5.93 17.04
CA GLU A 165 -9.42 6.62 17.24
C GLU A 165 -8.23 5.92 16.56
N PHE A 166 -8.25 4.59 16.47
CA PHE A 166 -7.22 3.84 15.73
C PHE A 166 -7.14 4.27 14.25
N ARG A 167 -8.30 4.44 13.60
CA ARG A 167 -8.39 4.87 12.21
C ARG A 167 -8.09 6.36 12.05
N VAL A 168 -8.50 7.19 13.02
CA VAL A 168 -8.08 8.61 13.09
C VAL A 168 -6.55 8.71 13.13
N GLN A 169 -5.90 7.92 13.98
CA GLN A 169 -4.44 7.90 14.11
C GLN A 169 -3.76 7.42 12.83
N TYR A 170 -4.29 6.36 12.19
CA TYR A 170 -3.80 5.90 10.89
C TYR A 170 -3.78 7.04 9.85
N PHE A 171 -4.91 7.73 9.66
CA PHE A 171 -4.98 8.82 8.70
C PHE A 171 -4.06 9.98 9.06
N ARG A 172 -3.95 10.32 10.36
CA ARG A 172 -3.04 11.36 10.84
C ARG A 172 -1.59 11.05 10.45
N ASP A 173 -1.14 9.82 10.73
CA ASP A 173 0.25 9.43 10.50
C ASP A 173 0.58 9.29 9.01
N TYR A 174 -0.31 8.68 8.21
CA TYR A 174 -0.09 8.50 6.78
C TYR A 174 -0.17 9.81 6.00
N ILE A 175 -1.11 10.71 6.33
CA ILE A 175 -1.18 12.02 5.68
C ILE A 175 0.04 12.88 6.06
N ALA A 176 0.49 12.82 7.31
CA ALA A 176 1.73 13.49 7.72
C ALA A 176 2.95 12.93 6.97
N ALA A 177 3.07 11.61 6.85
CA ALA A 177 4.14 10.97 6.09
C ALA A 177 4.12 11.34 4.59
N MET A 178 2.94 11.52 4.00
CA MET A 178 2.78 12.02 2.64
C MET A 178 3.18 13.50 2.51
N ALA A 179 2.81 14.34 3.48
CA ALA A 179 3.22 15.74 3.51
C ALA A 179 4.76 15.87 3.61
N ASP A 180 5.40 15.03 4.41
CA ASP A 180 6.86 14.90 4.46
C ASP A 180 7.45 14.44 3.12
N ALA A 181 6.85 13.45 2.45
CA ALA A 181 7.31 12.99 1.14
C ALA A 181 7.26 14.13 0.10
N TYR A 182 6.21 14.95 0.14
CA TYR A 182 6.06 16.09 -0.74
C TYR A 182 7.07 17.21 -0.41
N THR A 183 7.14 17.62 0.85
CA THR A 183 7.89 18.82 1.28
C THR A 183 9.39 18.59 1.47
N LEU A 184 9.79 17.40 1.93
CA LEU A 184 11.17 17.08 2.27
C LEU A 184 11.85 16.22 1.20
N ASP A 185 11.10 15.31 0.56
CA ASP A 185 11.67 14.36 -0.40
C ASP A 185 11.42 14.77 -1.87
N GLY A 186 10.62 15.82 -2.11
CA GLY A 186 10.34 16.36 -3.44
C GLY A 186 9.41 15.48 -4.30
N VAL A 187 8.61 14.60 -3.67
CA VAL A 187 7.68 13.72 -4.39
C VAL A 187 6.47 14.51 -4.88
N ASP A 188 6.14 14.41 -6.18
CA ASP A 188 5.02 15.13 -6.79
C ASP A 188 3.64 14.48 -6.53
N VAL A 189 3.20 14.47 -5.26
CA VAL A 189 1.88 13.97 -4.87
C VAL A 189 0.80 15.01 -5.16
N ARG A 190 -0.26 14.60 -5.87
CA ARG A 190 -1.33 15.48 -6.36
C ARG A 190 -2.69 15.26 -5.71
N ALA A 191 -2.94 14.07 -5.17
CA ALA A 191 -4.19 13.75 -4.51
C ALA A 191 -4.04 12.59 -3.54
N TYR A 192 -4.99 12.52 -2.61
CA TYR A 192 -5.14 11.44 -1.65
C TYR A 192 -6.62 11.07 -1.51
N MET A 193 -6.91 9.78 -1.59
CA MET A 193 -8.25 9.22 -1.46
C MET A 193 -8.27 8.16 -0.37
N ALA A 194 -9.05 8.42 0.68
CA ALA A 194 -9.24 7.49 1.78
C ALA A 194 -10.08 6.27 1.34
N TRP A 195 -9.53 5.07 1.52
CA TRP A 195 -10.29 3.83 1.45
C TRP A 195 -10.85 3.51 2.84
N SER A 196 -12.16 3.59 3.06
CA SER A 196 -13.21 3.92 2.10
C SER A 196 -14.22 4.90 2.67
N LEU A 197 -15.05 5.47 1.79
CA LEU A 197 -16.11 6.38 2.19
C LEU A 197 -17.06 5.76 3.23
N MET A 198 -17.36 4.47 3.11
CA MET A 198 -18.28 3.75 4.00
C MET A 198 -17.92 2.26 4.11
N ASP A 199 -18.29 1.65 5.24
CA ASP A 199 -18.19 0.21 5.41
C ASP A 199 -18.91 -0.49 4.24
N ASN A 200 -18.23 -1.46 3.63
CA ASN A 200 -18.65 -2.08 2.39
C ASN A 200 -18.30 -3.58 2.37
N PHE A 201 -18.49 -4.23 1.22
CA PHE A 201 -18.16 -5.63 1.02
C PHE A 201 -16.66 -5.78 0.67
N GLU A 202 -15.86 -6.25 1.63
CA GLU A 202 -14.41 -6.42 1.52
C GLU A 202 -14.06 -7.81 0.93
N TRP A 203 -14.49 -8.04 -0.31
CA TRP A 203 -14.11 -9.21 -1.11
C TRP A 203 -14.34 -10.55 -0.38
N ALA A 204 -13.27 -11.33 -0.17
CA ALA A 204 -13.34 -12.63 0.50
C ALA A 204 -13.63 -12.53 2.01
N GLU A 205 -13.40 -11.36 2.62
CA GLU A 205 -13.69 -11.09 4.04
C GLU A 205 -15.16 -10.63 4.24
N GLY A 206 -15.91 -10.42 3.15
CA GLY A 206 -17.32 -10.03 3.20
C GLY A 206 -17.52 -8.72 3.95
N TYR A 207 -18.54 -8.66 4.81
CA TYR A 207 -18.82 -7.48 5.65
C TYR A 207 -18.14 -7.55 7.02
N GLU A 208 -17.32 -8.57 7.28
CA GLU A 208 -16.60 -8.68 8.55
C GLU A 208 -15.56 -7.56 8.67
N THR A 209 -14.85 -7.27 7.58
CA THR A 209 -13.78 -6.27 7.61
C THR A 209 -14.30 -4.89 7.22
N ARG A 210 -14.08 -3.92 8.11
CA ARG A 210 -14.56 -2.55 7.96
C ARG A 210 -13.40 -1.59 7.69
N PHE A 211 -13.31 -1.08 6.46
CA PHE A 211 -12.39 0.02 6.10
C PHE A 211 -13.02 1.40 6.15
N GLY A 212 -14.35 1.48 6.28
CA GLY A 212 -15.08 2.71 6.11
C GLY A 212 -14.80 3.75 7.18
N VAL A 213 -14.70 5.00 6.75
CA VAL A 213 -14.79 6.16 7.66
C VAL A 213 -16.24 6.43 8.09
N THR A 214 -17.21 5.74 7.48
CA THR A 214 -18.63 5.84 7.77
C THR A 214 -19.21 4.46 8.05
N TYR A 215 -19.86 4.29 9.20
CA TYR A 215 -20.61 3.08 9.52
C TYR A 215 -21.90 3.00 8.70
N VAL A 216 -22.23 1.80 8.21
CA VAL A 216 -23.52 1.51 7.58
C VAL A 216 -24.36 0.68 8.54
N ASP A 217 -25.50 1.24 8.96
CA ASP A 217 -26.45 0.60 9.86
C ASP A 217 -27.45 -0.27 9.08
N TYR A 218 -27.09 -1.54 8.87
CA TYR A 218 -27.93 -2.47 8.10
C TYR A 218 -29.26 -2.81 8.78
N GLU A 219 -29.35 -2.68 10.11
CA GLU A 219 -30.56 -2.98 10.88
C GLU A 219 -31.59 -1.84 10.79
N ASN A 220 -31.12 -0.59 10.69
CA ASN A 220 -31.99 0.59 10.67
C ASN A 220 -32.00 1.29 9.30
N GLY A 221 -32.30 0.52 8.24
CA GLY A 221 -32.55 1.06 6.91
C GLY A 221 -31.32 1.54 6.15
N GLN A 222 -30.13 1.01 6.48
CA GLN A 222 -28.85 1.37 5.88
C GLN A 222 -28.46 2.84 6.10
N LYS A 223 -28.77 3.39 7.27
CA LYS A 223 -28.35 4.75 7.62
C LYS A 223 -26.82 4.83 7.64
N ARG A 224 -26.26 5.91 7.09
CA ARG A 224 -24.82 6.20 7.13
C ARG A 224 -24.51 7.07 8.33
N LEU A 225 -23.64 6.59 9.21
CA LEU A 225 -23.22 7.26 10.43
C LEU A 225 -21.71 7.54 10.35
N PRO A 226 -21.30 8.80 10.08
CA PRO A 226 -19.87 9.14 10.01
C PRO A 226 -19.17 8.84 11.32
N LYS A 227 -18.09 8.07 11.26
CA LYS A 227 -17.22 7.80 12.41
C LYS A 227 -16.36 9.04 12.70
N GLU A 228 -15.55 8.99 13.74
CA GLU A 228 -14.67 10.11 14.09
C GLU A 228 -13.63 10.35 13.01
N SER A 229 -13.10 9.29 12.39
CA SER A 229 -12.16 9.38 11.26
C SER A 229 -12.70 10.24 10.10
N ALA A 230 -13.97 10.09 9.70
CA ALA A 230 -14.60 10.93 8.67
C ALA A 230 -14.57 12.43 9.00
N LYS A 231 -14.71 12.79 10.27
CA LYS A 231 -14.73 14.19 10.75
C LYS A 231 -13.33 14.78 10.89
N GLN A 232 -12.32 13.94 11.04
CA GLN A 232 -10.94 14.35 11.32
C GLN A 232 -10.08 14.45 10.06
N ILE A 233 -10.32 13.64 9.02
CA ILE A 233 -9.51 13.67 7.78
C ILE A 233 -9.45 15.09 7.17
N GLY A 234 -10.59 15.78 7.05
CA GLY A 234 -10.63 17.16 6.55
C GLY A 234 -9.79 18.12 7.40
N LYS A 235 -9.90 18.02 8.73
CA LYS A 235 -9.11 18.85 9.67
C LYS A 235 -7.62 18.55 9.64
N ILE A 236 -7.23 17.32 9.29
CA ILE A 236 -5.83 16.94 9.09
C ILE A 236 -5.31 17.62 7.83
N PHE A 237 -6.05 17.55 6.71
CA PHE A 237 -5.66 18.23 5.47
C PHE A 237 -5.58 19.76 5.61
N GLU A 238 -6.48 20.37 6.39
CA GLU A 238 -6.42 21.82 6.67
C GLU A 238 -5.13 22.28 7.35
N GLN A 239 -4.34 21.38 7.93
CA GLN A 239 -3.03 21.72 8.52
C GLN A 239 -1.91 21.77 7.47
N TYR A 240 -2.12 21.16 6.29
CA TYR A 240 -1.09 20.99 5.26
C TYR A 240 -1.41 21.69 3.94
N ILE A 241 -2.67 22.00 3.67
CA ILE A 241 -3.10 22.67 2.45
C ILE A 241 -3.22 24.18 2.73
N GLU A 242 -2.50 24.98 1.96
CA GLU A 242 -2.64 26.44 2.00
C GLU A 242 -4.07 26.84 1.62
N LYS A 243 -4.68 27.70 2.43
CA LYS A 243 -6.02 28.25 2.15
C LYS A 243 -5.81 29.48 1.26
N GLU A 244 -6.21 29.39 0.00
CA GLU A 244 -6.35 30.54 -0.90
C GLU A 244 -7.46 31.50 -0.43
#